data_AF-A0A9P8Q0Z2-F1
#
_entry.id   AF-A0A9P8Q0Z2-F1
#
_cell.length_a   1.000
_cell.length_b   1.000
_cell.length_c   1.000
_cell.angle_alpha   90.00
_cell.angle_beta   90.00
_cell.angle_gamma   90.00
#
_symmetry.space_group_name_H-M   'P 1'
#
loop_
_entity.id
_entity.type
_entity.pdbx_description
1 polymer ?
#
loop_
_entity_poly.entity_id
_entity_poly.type
_entity_poly.pdbx_seq_one_letter_code
_entity_poly.pdbx_strand_id
1 'polypeptide(L)'
;EQFPTLCASCKLVFIPGDNDPWSSVVTKGSNSLWPKFKIPKIFGSRLTRLVDDIEWGSNPCKMTYLTHEILLVRDDLAERLRRNDVSHVSKIKEDPEDDEEKLEIDKITKLNISPDVMEARKVVKTVLDQGYLSPFVNSVRPLVANYA
;
A
#
# COMPACT_ATOMS: atom_id res chain seq x y z
N GLU A 1 -8.00 33.25 -2.58
CA GLU A 1 -8.01 31.78 -2.47
C GLU A 1 -9.45 31.29 -2.60
N GLN A 2 -9.70 30.14 -3.21
CA GLN A 2 -11.08 29.64 -3.40
C GLN A 2 -11.66 28.98 -2.15
N PHE A 3 -10.82 28.43 -1.26
CA PHE A 3 -11.25 27.70 -0.06
C PHE A 3 -10.46 28.14 1.19
N PRO A 4 -10.67 29.38 1.68
CA PRO A 4 -9.89 29.93 2.79
C PRO A 4 -10.08 29.16 4.11
N THR A 5 -11.29 28.66 4.38
CA THR A 5 -11.59 27.89 5.61
C THR A 5 -10.79 26.59 5.68
N LEU A 6 -10.56 25.92 4.54
CA LEU A 6 -9.76 24.70 4.49
C LEU A 6 -8.30 25.00 4.78
N CYS A 7 -7.76 26.06 4.17
CA CYS A 7 -6.35 26.45 4.31
C CYS A 7 -6.00 26.87 5.74
N ALA A 8 -6.97 27.42 6.48
CA ALA A 8 -6.79 27.88 7.86
C ALA A 8 -7.08 26.81 8.94
N SER A 9 -7.99 25.86 8.69
CA SER A 9 -8.46 24.94 9.74
C SER A 9 -7.92 23.51 9.63
N CYS A 10 -7.40 23.11 8.47
CA CYS A 10 -7.00 21.74 8.21
C CYS A 10 -5.49 21.57 8.14
N LYS A 11 -4.98 20.51 8.77
CA LYS A 11 -3.62 20.02 8.60
C LYS A 11 -3.55 19.14 7.35
N LEU A 12 -2.72 19.50 6.38
CA LEU A 12 -2.53 18.71 5.16
C LEU A 12 -1.26 17.86 5.27
N VAL A 13 -1.39 16.54 5.12
CA VAL A 13 -0.26 15.61 5.14
C VAL A 13 -0.08 15.00 3.75
N PHE A 14 1.11 15.18 3.17
CA PHE A 14 1.45 14.65 1.86
C PHE A 14 2.41 13.48 1.99
N ILE A 15 2.06 12.34 1.41
CA ILE A 15 2.82 11.09 1.47
C ILE A 15 3.22 10.69 0.05
N PRO A 16 4.51 10.41 -0.19
CA PRO A 16 4.99 10.15 -1.53
C PRO A 16 4.57 8.77 -2.06
N GLY A 17 4.22 8.69 -3.33
CA GLY A 17 3.85 7.46 -4.04
C GLY A 17 4.91 6.99 -5.05
N ASP A 18 4.63 5.88 -5.74
CA ASP A 18 5.46 5.41 -6.87
C ASP A 18 5.32 6.29 -8.11
N ASN A 19 4.17 6.94 -8.29
CA ASN A 19 3.87 7.78 -9.45
C ASN A 19 4.31 9.25 -9.30
N ASP A 20 5.05 9.60 -8.25
CA ASP A 20 5.52 10.97 -8.02
C ASP A 20 6.66 11.38 -8.97
N PRO A 21 6.68 12.61 -9.50
CA PRO A 21 7.61 13.03 -10.56
C PRO A 21 9.09 12.75 -10.29
N TRP A 22 9.58 12.98 -9.07
CA TRP A 22 11.01 12.78 -8.75
C TRP A 22 11.38 11.29 -8.61
N SER A 23 10.44 10.44 -8.22
CA SER A 23 10.65 8.99 -8.12
C SER A 23 10.47 8.35 -9.50
N SER A 24 9.38 8.69 -10.18
CA SER A 24 8.98 8.14 -11.48
C SER A 24 9.96 8.46 -12.62
N VAL A 25 10.59 9.64 -12.62
CA VAL A 25 11.56 10.01 -13.68
C VAL A 25 12.78 9.10 -13.68
N VAL A 26 13.21 8.65 -12.49
CA VAL A 26 14.37 7.76 -12.36
C VAL A 26 13.96 6.31 -12.60
N THR A 27 12.83 5.88 -12.04
CA THR A 27 12.43 4.47 -12.10
C THR A 27 11.56 4.09 -13.30
N LYS A 28 11.17 5.07 -14.14
CA LYS A 28 10.29 4.88 -15.31
C LYS A 28 9.01 4.08 -14.98
N GLY A 29 8.44 4.33 -13.79
CA GLY A 29 7.24 3.63 -13.32
C GLY A 29 7.48 2.21 -12.77
N SER A 30 8.74 1.76 -12.65
CA SER A 30 9.07 0.58 -11.85
C SER A 30 9.11 0.92 -10.35
N ASN A 31 8.98 -0.12 -9.50
CA ASN A 31 9.02 0.03 -8.04
C ASN A 31 10.28 0.80 -7.63
N SER A 32 10.11 1.91 -6.91
CA SER A 32 11.25 2.67 -6.40
C SER A 32 11.73 2.15 -5.06
N LEU A 33 12.94 2.58 -4.65
CA LEU A 33 13.50 2.18 -3.37
C LEU A 33 12.55 2.55 -2.22
N TRP A 34 12.43 1.61 -1.28
CA TRP A 34 11.59 1.76 -0.10
C TRP A 34 12.44 1.71 1.18
N PRO A 35 12.13 2.47 2.24
CA PRO A 35 11.17 3.56 2.35
C PRO A 35 11.43 4.74 1.41
N LYS A 36 10.38 5.47 1.04
CA LYS A 36 10.49 6.72 0.28
C LYS A 36 10.73 7.90 1.21
N PHE A 37 11.72 8.71 0.85
CA PHE A 37 11.98 9.98 1.52
C PHE A 37 10.86 10.99 1.26
N LYS A 38 10.81 12.00 2.13
CA LYS A 38 9.85 13.10 2.06
C LYS A 38 9.92 13.82 0.71
N ILE A 39 8.79 14.38 0.30
CA ILE A 39 8.69 15.21 -0.90
C ILE A 39 9.64 16.41 -0.77
N PRO A 40 10.54 16.65 -1.74
CA PRO A 40 11.44 17.80 -1.69
C PRO A 40 10.66 19.13 -1.67
N LYS A 41 11.10 20.07 -0.81
CA LYS A 41 10.42 21.37 -0.60
C LYS A 41 10.23 22.19 -1.86
N ILE A 42 11.06 21.99 -2.89
CA ILE A 42 10.95 22.68 -4.18
C ILE A 42 9.57 22.46 -4.83
N PHE A 43 8.98 21.28 -4.68
CA PHE A 43 7.67 20.94 -5.23
C PHE A 43 6.51 21.50 -4.40
N GLY A 44 6.74 21.75 -3.11
CA GLY A 44 5.73 22.20 -2.15
C GLY A 44 5.70 23.71 -1.88
N SER A 45 6.68 24.47 -2.36
CA SER A 45 6.93 25.86 -1.94
C SER A 45 5.73 26.81 -2.07
N ARG A 46 4.95 26.68 -3.14
CA ARG A 46 3.72 27.48 -3.35
C ARG A 46 2.61 27.08 -2.38
N LEU A 47 2.49 25.80 -2.08
CA LEU A 47 1.46 25.28 -1.19
C LEU A 47 1.77 25.59 0.28
N THR A 48 3.05 25.52 0.66
CA THR A 48 3.52 25.94 2.00
C THR A 48 3.37 27.43 2.26
N ARG A 49 3.15 28.26 1.21
CA ARG A 49 2.79 29.68 1.39
C ARG A 49 1.29 29.92 1.49
N LEU A 50 0.48 28.95 1.07
CA LEU A 50 -0.98 29.05 0.99
C LEU A 50 -1.65 28.45 2.25
N VAL A 51 -1.08 27.37 2.78
CA VAL A 51 -1.62 26.61 3.90
C VAL A 51 -0.68 26.71 5.07
N ASP A 52 -1.21 27.08 6.23
CA ASP A 52 -0.42 27.31 7.44
C ASP A 52 0.10 26.01 8.06
N ASP A 53 -0.72 24.93 8.05
CA ASP A 53 -0.36 23.63 8.62
C ASP A 53 -0.22 22.54 7.54
N ILE A 54 1.01 22.32 7.10
CA ILE A 54 1.36 21.33 6.09
C ILE A 54 2.54 20.47 6.52
N GLU A 55 2.40 19.16 6.39
CA GLU A 55 3.46 18.19 6.69
C GLU A 55 3.80 17.34 5.46
N TRP A 56 5.08 17.35 5.12
CA TRP A 56 5.64 16.50 4.07
C TRP A 56 6.16 15.22 4.73
N GLY A 57 5.41 14.13 4.61
CA GLY A 57 5.70 12.83 5.20
C GLY A 57 6.61 11.97 4.32
N SER A 58 7.26 10.98 4.93
CA SER A 58 7.87 9.85 4.22
C SER A 58 6.79 8.82 3.86
N ASN A 59 7.16 7.78 3.11
CA ASN A 59 6.30 6.62 2.94
C ASN A 59 7.10 5.34 3.25
N PRO A 60 6.79 4.63 4.34
CA PRO A 60 5.63 4.82 5.22
C PRO A 60 5.82 6.00 6.19
N CYS A 61 4.75 6.44 6.84
CA CYS A 61 4.82 7.37 7.97
C CYS A 61 3.78 7.04 9.05
N LYS A 62 4.08 7.41 10.29
CA LYS A 62 3.19 7.18 11.45
C LYS A 62 2.64 8.51 11.94
N MET A 63 1.32 8.57 12.12
CA MET A 63 0.60 9.65 12.77
C MET A 63 0.13 9.17 14.13
N THR A 64 0.46 9.92 15.18
CA THR A 64 -0.03 9.63 16.54
C THR A 64 -1.15 10.60 16.85
N TYR A 65 -2.33 10.07 17.15
CA TYR A 65 -3.52 10.85 17.48
C TYR A 65 -4.05 10.42 18.84
N LEU A 66 -3.73 11.22 19.87
CA LEU A 66 -4.02 10.92 21.27
C LEU A 66 -3.45 9.55 21.67
N THR A 67 -4.33 8.55 21.84
CA THR A 67 -3.97 7.17 22.21
C THR A 67 -3.79 6.23 21.02
N HIS A 68 -4.07 6.71 19.80
CA HIS A 68 -4.07 5.88 18.59
C HIS A 68 -2.82 6.11 17.76
N GLU A 69 -2.25 5.03 17.24
CA GLU A 69 -1.20 5.07 16.23
C GLU A 69 -1.77 4.68 14.87
N ILE A 70 -1.61 5.56 13.88
CA ILE A 70 -2.10 5.37 12.52
C ILE A 70 -0.89 5.33 11.59
N LEU A 71 -0.66 4.19 10.96
CA LEU A 71 0.40 3.99 9.99
C LEU A 71 -0.14 4.23 8.58
N LEU A 72 0.43 5.20 7.88
CA LEU A 72 0.03 5.56 6.53
C LEU A 72 1.05 4.99 5.54
N VAL A 73 0.56 4.19 4.60
CA VAL A 73 1.37 3.49 3.61
C VAL A 73 0.69 3.61 2.25
N ARG A 74 1.39 4.18 1.28
CA ARG A 74 0.93 4.22 -0.11
C ARG A 74 1.70 3.21 -0.94
N ASP A 75 1.08 2.09 -1.28
CA ASP A 75 1.71 1.02 -2.07
C ASP A 75 0.67 0.16 -2.77
N ASP A 76 1.02 -0.42 -3.92
CA ASP A 76 0.19 -1.37 -4.67
C ASP A 76 0.49 -2.81 -4.23
N LEU A 77 0.30 -3.06 -2.92
CA LEU A 77 0.66 -4.32 -2.26
C LEU A 77 -0.10 -5.52 -2.82
N ALA A 78 -1.41 -5.36 -3.06
CA ALA A 78 -2.29 -6.43 -3.54
C ALA A 78 -1.81 -6.99 -4.89
N GLU A 79 -1.46 -6.11 -5.82
CA GLU A 79 -0.97 -6.51 -7.13
C GLU A 79 0.39 -7.22 -7.04
N ARG A 80 1.29 -6.73 -6.17
CA ARG A 80 2.60 -7.34 -5.95
C ARG A 80 2.50 -8.73 -5.31
N LEU A 81 1.61 -8.91 -4.33
CA LEU A 81 1.33 -10.23 -3.74
C LEU A 81 0.76 -11.19 -4.79
N ARG A 82 -0.19 -10.72 -5.62
CA ARG A 82 -0.81 -11.53 -6.66
C ARG A 82 0.17 -12.03 -7.72
N ARG A 83 1.12 -11.18 -8.15
CA ARG A 83 2.20 -11.59 -9.07
C ARG A 83 3.17 -12.62 -8.49
N ASN A 84 3.22 -12.75 -7.16
CA ASN A 84 4.11 -13.67 -6.44
C ASN A 84 3.31 -14.75 -5.68
N ASP A 85 2.05 -14.97 -6.01
CA ASP A 85 1.20 -15.94 -5.33
C ASP A 85 1.56 -17.37 -5.79
N VAL A 86 2.06 -18.16 -4.84
CA VAL A 86 2.48 -19.55 -5.07
C VAL A 86 1.30 -20.52 -5.22
N SER A 87 0.09 -20.13 -4.82
CA SER A 87 -1.11 -21.00 -4.91
C SER A 87 -1.54 -21.27 -6.35
N HIS A 88 -1.13 -20.41 -7.30
CA HIS A 88 -1.31 -20.69 -8.72
C HIS A 88 -0.44 -21.85 -9.21
N VAL A 89 0.71 -22.10 -8.58
CA VAL A 89 1.61 -23.20 -8.97
C VAL A 89 1.06 -24.55 -8.52
N SER A 90 0.35 -24.60 -7.39
CA SER A 90 -0.30 -25.83 -6.92
C SER A 90 -1.52 -26.20 -7.76
N LYS A 91 -2.32 -25.22 -8.20
CA LYS A 91 -3.52 -25.47 -9.03
C LYS A 91 -3.22 -25.96 -10.44
N ILE A 92 -2.04 -25.68 -10.99
CA ILE A 92 -1.64 -26.21 -12.30
C ILE A 92 -1.44 -27.74 -12.26
N LYS A 93 -1.31 -28.34 -11.07
CA LYS A 93 -1.15 -29.78 -10.89
C LYS A 93 -2.43 -30.54 -10.56
N GLU A 94 -3.52 -29.83 -10.29
CA GLU A 94 -4.84 -30.43 -10.03
C GLU A 94 -5.57 -30.50 -11.37
N ASP A 95 -5.90 -31.72 -11.81
CA ASP A 95 -6.68 -31.95 -13.02
C ASP A 95 -8.05 -31.25 -12.90
N PRO A 96 -8.63 -30.74 -14.01
CA PRO A 96 -9.90 -29.99 -13.99
C PRO A 96 -11.13 -30.79 -13.48
N GLU A 97 -10.96 -32.06 -13.11
CA GLU A 97 -12.00 -32.92 -12.53
C GLU A 97 -12.19 -32.71 -11.01
N ASP A 98 -11.22 -32.12 -10.29
CA ASP A 98 -11.32 -31.90 -8.83
C ASP A 98 -12.20 -30.70 -8.44
N ASP A 99 -12.66 -29.88 -9.39
CA ASP A 99 -13.53 -28.73 -9.11
C ASP A 99 -14.97 -29.14 -8.72
N GLU A 100 -15.37 -30.39 -8.97
CA GLU A 100 -16.67 -30.96 -8.59
C GLU A 100 -16.74 -31.39 -7.11
N GLU A 101 -15.62 -31.63 -6.42
CA GLU A 101 -15.60 -32.03 -4.99
C GLU A 101 -15.62 -30.84 -4.01
N LYS A 102 -16.34 -29.75 -4.33
CA LYS A 102 -16.70 -28.78 -3.29
C LYS A 102 -17.85 -29.34 -2.44
N LEU A 103 -17.49 -29.94 -1.30
CA LEU A 103 -18.42 -30.42 -0.27
C LEU A 103 -19.58 -29.42 -0.06
N GLU A 104 -20.82 -29.91 0.04
CA GLU A 104 -22.00 -29.04 0.18
C GLU A 104 -21.94 -28.11 1.41
N ILE A 105 -21.22 -28.52 2.44
CA ILE A 105 -20.93 -27.76 3.66
C ILE A 105 -20.14 -26.47 3.35
N ASP A 106 -19.26 -26.53 2.34
CA ASP A 106 -18.43 -25.44 1.86
C ASP A 106 -19.26 -24.38 1.12
N LYS A 107 -20.38 -24.78 0.50
CA LYS A 107 -21.36 -23.89 -0.13
C LYS A 107 -22.24 -23.16 0.89
N ILE A 108 -22.47 -23.76 2.08
CA ILE A 108 -23.28 -23.17 3.16
C ILE A 108 -22.46 -22.20 4.02
N THR A 109 -21.16 -22.47 4.21
CA THR A 109 -20.26 -21.66 5.05
C THR A 109 -19.58 -20.51 4.30
N LYS A 110 -19.40 -20.62 2.97
CA LYS A 110 -18.97 -19.49 2.14
C LYS A 110 -20.12 -18.50 1.99
N LEU A 111 -20.17 -17.54 2.92
CA LEU A 111 -20.90 -16.28 2.73
C LEU A 111 -20.62 -15.76 1.31
N ASN A 112 -21.65 -15.44 0.54
CA ASN A 112 -21.54 -14.80 -0.78
C ASN A 112 -20.91 -13.42 -0.63
N ILE A 113 -19.58 -13.40 -0.48
CA ILE A 113 -18.76 -12.21 -0.34
C ILE A 113 -18.24 -11.88 -1.72
N SER A 114 -18.30 -10.60 -2.09
CA SER A 114 -17.71 -10.12 -3.35
C SER A 114 -16.25 -10.58 -3.47
N PRO A 115 -15.78 -11.02 -4.66
CA PRO A 115 -14.40 -11.45 -4.86
C PRO A 115 -13.39 -10.41 -4.38
N ASP A 116 -13.64 -9.12 -4.62
CA ASP A 116 -12.77 -8.02 -4.19
C ASP A 116 -12.57 -7.99 -2.67
N VAL A 117 -13.62 -8.28 -1.91
CA VAL A 117 -13.57 -8.31 -0.44
C VAL A 117 -12.80 -9.55 0.04
N MET A 118 -12.93 -10.69 -0.65
CA MET A 118 -12.13 -11.87 -0.34
C MET A 118 -10.63 -11.62 -0.58
N GLU A 119 -10.29 -10.95 -1.67
CA GLU A 119 -8.91 -10.57 -2.00
C GLU A 119 -8.35 -9.57 -0.99
N ALA A 120 -9.10 -8.51 -0.66
CA ALA A 120 -8.69 -7.54 0.36
C ALA A 120 -8.43 -8.23 1.71
N ARG A 121 -9.29 -9.19 2.12
CA ARG A 121 -9.09 -9.97 3.34
C ARG A 121 -7.80 -10.79 3.32
N LYS A 122 -7.44 -11.39 2.17
CA LYS A 122 -6.16 -12.11 2.03
C LYS A 122 -4.95 -11.18 2.18
N VAL A 123 -5.01 -9.99 1.57
CA VAL A 123 -3.95 -8.98 1.69
C VAL A 123 -3.82 -8.51 3.14
N VAL A 124 -4.92 -8.13 3.78
CA VAL A 124 -4.94 -7.70 5.19
C VAL A 124 -4.40 -8.80 6.09
N LYS A 125 -4.87 -10.04 5.91
CA LYS A 125 -4.39 -11.20 6.68
C LYS A 125 -2.88 -11.37 6.52
N THR A 126 -2.36 -11.31 5.30
CA THR A 126 -0.92 -11.45 5.03
C THR A 126 -0.10 -10.37 5.73
N VAL A 127 -0.55 -9.11 5.69
CA VAL A 127 0.14 -7.99 6.35
C VAL A 127 0.15 -8.16 7.87
N LEU A 128 -0.98 -8.56 8.46
CA LEU A 128 -1.10 -8.74 9.90
C LEU A 128 -0.31 -9.96 10.39
N ASP A 129 -0.40 -11.09 9.68
CA ASP A 129 0.29 -12.33 10.05
C ASP A 129 1.82 -12.18 9.97
N GLN A 130 2.32 -11.44 8.97
CA GLN A 130 3.76 -11.20 8.81
C GLN A 130 4.28 -10.09 9.74
N GLY A 131 3.43 -9.16 10.17
CA GLY A 131 3.84 -8.00 10.96
C GLY A 131 4.84 -7.07 10.25
N TYR A 132 4.95 -7.17 8.92
CA TYR A 132 5.92 -6.42 8.11
C TYR A 132 5.23 -5.84 6.87
N LEU A 133 5.49 -4.56 6.58
CA LEU A 133 4.81 -3.83 5.49
C LEU A 133 5.24 -4.30 4.09
N SER A 134 6.42 -4.90 3.97
CA SER A 134 7.01 -5.28 2.69
C SER A 134 7.53 -6.71 2.74
N PRO A 135 6.66 -7.73 2.82
CA PRO A 135 7.05 -9.13 2.93
C PRO A 135 7.54 -9.68 1.57
N PHE A 136 8.58 -9.08 1.03
CA PHE A 136 9.14 -9.37 -0.28
C PHE A 136 10.66 -9.42 -0.23
N VAL A 137 11.24 -10.18 -1.15
CA VAL A 137 12.67 -10.16 -1.43
C VAL A 137 13.07 -8.87 -2.14
N ASN A 138 14.36 -8.49 -2.01
CA ASN A 138 14.91 -7.28 -2.61
C ASN A 138 14.77 -7.21 -4.14
N SER A 139 14.67 -8.35 -4.83
CA SER A 139 14.43 -8.39 -6.28
C SER A 139 13.02 -7.93 -6.65
N VAL A 140 12.05 -8.12 -5.75
CA VAL A 140 10.64 -7.74 -5.94
C VAL A 140 10.38 -6.33 -5.41
N ARG A 141 10.97 -6.01 -4.24
CA ARG A 141 10.90 -4.68 -3.63
C ARG A 141 12.23 -4.33 -2.96
N PRO A 142 13.04 -3.44 -3.57
CA PRO A 142 14.33 -3.09 -3.02
C PRO A 142 14.17 -2.20 -1.78
N LEU A 143 14.79 -2.63 -0.67
CA LEU A 143 14.86 -1.85 0.55
C LEU A 143 16.17 -1.06 0.62
N VAL A 144 16.10 0.17 1.11
CA VAL A 144 17.29 0.96 1.44
C VAL A 144 17.97 0.28 2.63
N ALA A 145 19.24 -0.11 2.47
CA ALA A 145 19.98 -0.92 3.46
C ALA A 145 19.98 -0.34 4.88
N ASN A 146 19.95 0.99 5.02
CA ASN A 146 19.92 1.67 6.32
C ASN A 146 18.58 1.56 7.05
N TYR A 147 17.52 1.11 6.37
CA TYR A 147 16.14 1.03 6.85
C TYR A 147 15.54 -0.38 6.67
N ALA A 148 16.40 -1.37 6.40
CA ALA A 148 16.03 -2.78 6.25
C ALA A 148 15.95 -3.48 7.60
#